data_AF-A0A4R0XHW6-F1
#
_entry.id   AF-A0A4R0XHW6-F1
#
_cell.length_a   1.000
_cell.length_b   1.000
_cell.length_c   1.000
_cell.angle_alpha   90.00
_cell.angle_beta   90.00
_cell.angle_gamma   90.00
#
_symmetry.space_group_name_H-M   'P 1'
#
loop_
_entity.id
_entity.type
_entity.pdbx_description
1 polymer ?
#
loop_
_entity_poly.entity_id
_entity_poly.type
_entity_poly.pdbx_seq_one_letter_code
_entity_poly.pdbx_strand_id
1 'polypeptide(L)'
;MQALIERELRLAMKRENIDELPLYPEQRQCARPTTEQILRLFSLAERHRLIDDAHTVQVFDVPLTELQRPLLGLLGVPEDAFLPPD
;
A
#
# COMPACT_ATOMS: atom_id res chain seq x y z
N MET A 1 15.00 4.29 9.71
CA MET A 1 14.23 3.75 8.57
C MET A 1 12.84 4.37 8.48
N GLN A 2 12.06 4.39 9.58
CA GLN A 2 10.69 4.98 9.62
C GLN A 2 10.60 6.44 9.10
N ALA A 3 11.49 7.33 9.56
CA ALA A 3 11.46 8.73 9.16
C ALA A 3 11.61 9.00 7.64
N LEU A 4 12.16 8.05 6.87
CA LEU A 4 12.29 8.20 5.41
C LEU A 4 10.94 8.00 4.72
N ILE A 5 10.21 6.94 5.06
CA ILE A 5 8.89 6.64 4.49
C ILE A 5 7.93 7.81 4.74
N GLU A 6 7.91 8.32 5.98
CA GLU A 6 7.05 9.45 6.33
C GLU A 6 7.45 10.74 5.62
N ARG A 7 8.76 10.99 5.47
CA ARG A 7 9.26 12.17 4.76
C ARG A 7 8.87 12.10 3.27
N GLU A 8 9.09 10.97 2.61
CA GLU A 8 8.75 10.81 1.19
C GLU A 8 7.23 10.97 0.98
N LEU A 9 6.41 10.34 1.81
CA LEU A 9 4.96 10.49 1.73
C LEU A 9 4.52 11.95 1.92
N ARG A 10 5.04 12.65 2.93
CA ARG A 10 4.69 14.06 3.18
C ARG A 10 5.16 14.98 2.05
N LEU A 11 6.30 14.70 1.42
CA LEU A 11 6.77 15.46 0.26
C LEU A 11 5.88 15.21 -0.96
N ALA A 12 5.45 13.97 -1.20
CA ALA A 12 4.52 13.63 -2.26
C ALA A 12 3.15 14.28 -2.04
N MET A 13 2.59 14.17 -0.83
CA MET A 13 1.36 14.86 -0.43
C MET A 13 1.44 16.37 -0.71
N LYS A 14 2.54 17.03 -0.32
CA LYS A 14 2.76 18.45 -0.58
C LYS A 14 2.83 18.77 -2.07
N ARG A 15 3.52 17.93 -2.86
CA ARG A 15 3.63 18.08 -4.32
C ARG A 15 2.28 17.96 -5.01
N GLU A 16 1.41 17.10 -4.49
CA GLU A 16 0.08 16.80 -5.05
C GLU A 16 -1.06 17.60 -4.41
N ASN A 17 -0.75 18.53 -3.50
CA ASN A 17 -1.72 19.34 -2.76
C ASN A 17 -2.75 18.50 -1.96
N ILE A 18 -2.27 17.42 -1.35
CA ILE A 18 -3.06 16.58 -0.44
C ILE A 18 -2.77 17.02 0.99
N ASP A 19 -3.76 17.61 1.66
CA ASP A 19 -3.60 18.08 3.03
C ASP A 19 -3.67 16.93 4.04
N GLU A 20 -4.55 15.95 3.82
CA GLU A 20 -4.82 14.84 4.73
C GLU A 20 -5.13 13.54 4.00
N LEU A 21 -4.85 12.40 4.64
CA LEU A 21 -5.19 11.06 4.16
C LEU A 21 -6.04 10.29 5.18
N PRO A 22 -7.04 9.50 4.76
CA PRO A 22 -7.90 8.73 5.67
C PRO A 22 -7.24 7.42 6.14
N LEU A 23 -6.13 7.50 6.87
CA LEU A 23 -5.27 6.33 7.20
C LEU A 23 -5.74 5.49 8.39
N TYR A 24 -6.79 5.91 9.08
CA TYR A 24 -7.37 5.15 10.19
C TYR A 24 -8.48 4.23 9.70
N PRO A 25 -8.73 3.08 10.34
CA PRO A 25 -9.83 2.18 9.99
C PRO A 25 -11.20 2.89 9.95
N GLU A 26 -11.38 3.90 10.80
CA GLU A 26 -12.60 4.73 10.86
C GLU A 26 -12.60 5.87 9.82
N GLN A 27 -11.72 5.81 8.81
CA GLN A 27 -11.54 6.82 7.76
C GLN A 27 -11.25 8.23 8.28
N ARG A 28 -10.67 8.34 9.49
CA ARG A 28 -10.26 9.64 10.03
C ARG A 28 -9.11 10.21 9.21
N GLN A 29 -9.23 11.51 8.90
CA GLN A 29 -8.21 12.25 8.19
C GLN A 29 -6.93 12.42 9.03
N CYS A 30 -5.78 12.35 8.35
CA CYS A 30 -4.45 12.44 8.95
C CYS A 30 -3.54 13.34 8.12
N ALA A 31 -3.15 14.49 8.66
CA ALA A 31 -2.20 15.42 8.04
C ALA A 31 -0.72 14.99 8.18
N ARG A 32 -0.42 14.11 9.14
CA ARG A 32 0.95 13.66 9.47
C ARG A 32 1.01 12.15 9.63
N PRO A 33 1.00 11.40 8.52
CA PRO A 33 1.11 9.95 8.52
C PRO A 33 2.37 9.48 9.24
N THR A 34 2.24 8.42 10.04
CA THR A 34 3.38 7.66 10.58
C THR A 34 3.62 6.40 9.77
N THR A 35 4.86 5.89 9.82
CA THR A 35 5.22 4.63 9.15
C THR A 35 4.32 3.48 9.60
N GLU A 36 4.02 3.41 10.90
CA GLU A 36 3.16 2.36 11.46
C GLU A 36 1.74 2.39 10.84
N GLN A 37 1.16 3.59 10.69
CA GLN A 37 -0.15 3.74 10.05
C GLN A 37 -0.14 3.28 8.59
N ILE A 38 0.91 3.66 7.86
CA ILE A 38 1.11 3.27 6.46
C ILE A 38 1.21 1.74 6.36
N LEU A 39 2.10 1.11 7.14
CA LEU A 39 2.31 -0.34 7.10
C LEU A 39 1.08 -1.13 7.54
N ARG A 40 0.32 -0.62 8.52
CA ARG A 40 -0.93 -1.24 8.97
C ARG A 40 -1.96 -1.36 7.84
N LEU A 41 -1.99 -0.43 6.89
CA LEU A 41 -2.90 -0.53 5.75
C LEU A 41 -2.60 -1.74 4.88
N PHE A 42 -1.35 -2.19 4.80
CA PHE A 42 -0.94 -3.34 3.98
C PHE A 42 -0.78 -4.63 4.81
N SER A 43 -1.08 -4.63 6.11
CA SER A 43 -0.80 -5.78 6.97
C SER A 43 -1.64 -7.03 6.64
N LEU A 44 -2.74 -6.85 5.91
CA LEU A 44 -3.63 -7.92 5.46
C LEU A 44 -3.54 -8.16 3.94
N ALA A 45 -2.55 -7.57 3.28
CA ALA A 45 -2.31 -7.81 1.86
C ALA A 45 -1.75 -9.23 1.69
N GLU A 46 -2.56 -10.12 1.14
CA GLU A 46 -2.22 -11.53 0.94
C GLU A 46 -2.42 -11.93 -0.53
N ARG A 47 -1.49 -12.73 -1.04
CA ARG A 47 -1.57 -13.36 -2.35
C ARG A 47 -1.54 -14.86 -2.15
N HIS A 48 -2.47 -15.57 -2.77
CA HIS A 48 -2.54 -17.02 -2.69
C HIS A 48 -2.23 -17.64 -4.05
N ARG A 49 -1.59 -18.81 -4.03
CA ARG A 49 -1.41 -19.65 -5.21
C ARG A 49 -2.07 -20.99 -4.95
N LEU A 50 -2.91 -21.41 -5.88
CA LEU A 50 -3.42 -22.76 -5.95
C LEU A 50 -2.43 -23.59 -6.78
N ILE A 51 -1.89 -24.63 -6.15
CA ILE A 51 -0.89 -25.51 -6.74
C ILE A 51 -1.52 -26.90 -6.87
N ASP A 52 -1.44 -27.46 -8.08
CA ASP A 52 -1.77 -28.86 -8.35
C ASP A 52 -0.49 -29.58 -8.81
N ASP A 53 -0.14 -30.64 -8.10
CA ASP A 53 1.20 -31.25 -8.11
C ASP A 53 2.34 -30.22 -7.95
N ALA A 54 2.97 -29.83 -9.06
CA ALA A 54 4.07 -28.87 -9.13
C ALA A 54 3.73 -27.64 -10.01
N HIS A 55 2.48 -27.51 -10.45
CA HIS A 55 2.03 -26.44 -11.33
C HIS A 55 1.12 -25.47 -10.59
N THR A 56 1.40 -24.17 -10.69
CA THR A 56 0.44 -23.14 -10.28
C THR A 56 -0.72 -23.18 -11.26
N VAL A 57 -1.89 -23.60 -10.79
CA VAL A 57 -3.11 -23.66 -11.60
C VAL A 57 -3.92 -22.38 -11.52
N GLN A 58 -3.77 -21.61 -10.43
CA GLN A 58 -4.43 -20.34 -10.26
C GLN A 58 -3.69 -19.44 -9.27
N VAL A 59 -3.68 -18.14 -9.55
CA VAL A 59 -3.24 -17.10 -8.61
C VAL A 59 -4.44 -16.30 -8.16
N PHE A 60 -4.51 -16.03 -6.86
CA PHE A 60 -5.40 -15.06 -6.25
C PHE A 60 -4.56 -13.87 -5.79
N ASP A 61 -4.56 -12.83 -6.60
CA ASP A 61 -3.79 -11.61 -6.37
C ASP A 61 -4.29 -10.78 -5.18
N VAL A 62 -3.42 -9.88 -4.69
CA VAL A 62 -3.76 -8.96 -3.60
C VAL A 62 -4.84 -7.98 -4.07
N PRO A 63 -6.03 -7.96 -3.46
CA PRO A 63 -7.07 -7.00 -3.82
C PRO A 63 -6.76 -5.63 -3.18
N LEU A 64 -5.88 -4.85 -3.82
CA LEU A 64 -5.51 -3.53 -3.31
C LEU A 64 -6.74 -2.60 -3.24
N THR A 65 -6.92 -1.94 -2.10
CA THR A 65 -8.06 -1.04 -1.86
C THR A 65 -7.88 0.31 -2.54
N GLU A 66 -8.98 1.07 -2.68
CA GLU A 66 -8.99 2.45 -3.19
C GLU A 66 -8.09 3.40 -2.41
N LEU A 67 -7.72 3.08 -1.17
CA LEU A 67 -6.75 3.85 -0.38
C LEU A 67 -5.32 3.36 -0.57
N GLN A 68 -5.11 2.05 -0.72
CA GLN A 68 -3.79 1.45 -0.87
C GLN A 68 -3.13 1.85 -2.20
N ARG A 69 -3.87 1.86 -3.33
CA ARG A 69 -3.29 2.18 -4.65
C ARG A 69 -2.74 3.62 -4.72
N PRO A 70 -3.49 4.67 -4.33
CA PRO A 70 -2.94 6.03 -4.30
C PRO A 70 -1.76 6.16 -3.33
N LEU A 71 -1.80 5.45 -2.20
CA LEU A 71 -0.71 5.48 -1.23
C LEU A 71 0.58 4.87 -1.78
N LEU A 72 0.49 3.77 -2.54
CA LEU A 72 1.62 3.22 -3.29
C LEU A 72 2.16 4.22 -4.32
N GLY A 73 1.26 4.87 -5.06
CA GLY A 73 1.61 5.93 -6.02
C GLY A 73 2.36 7.08 -5.39
N LEU A 74 1.89 7.59 -4.23
CA LEU A 74 2.56 8.66 -3.48
C LEU A 74 3.95 8.23 -2.96
N LEU A 75 4.10 6.96 -2.58
CA LEU A 75 5.39 6.39 -2.15
C LEU A 75 6.31 6.02 -3.32
N GLY A 76 5.84 6.16 -4.57
CA GLY A 76 6.58 5.75 -5.76
C GLY A 76 6.80 4.24 -5.86
N VAL A 77 5.95 3.45 -5.19
CA VAL A 77 5.99 1.98 -5.22
C VAL A 77 5.03 1.52 -6.32
N PRO A 78 5.51 0.78 -7.34
CA PRO A 78 4.63 0.27 -8.37
C PRO A 78 3.74 -0.85 -7.83
N GLU A 79 2.51 -0.99 -8.36
CA GLU A 79 1.54 -2.00 -7.89
C GLU A 79 2.05 -3.44 -8.15
N ASP A 80 2.86 -3.64 -9.19
CA ASP A 80 3.48 -4.93 -9.54
C ASP A 80 4.46 -5.44 -8.46
N ALA A 81 4.94 -4.57 -7.57
CA ALA A 81 5.71 -4.98 -6.38
C ALA A 81 4.89 -5.89 -5.45
N PHE A 82 3.55 -5.73 -5.45
CA PHE A 82 2.61 -6.60 -4.73
C PHE A 82 1.97 -7.67 -5.62
N LEU A 83 2.14 -7.55 -6.94
CA LEU A 83 1.60 -8.44 -7.97
C LEU A 83 2.72 -8.99 -8.87
N PRO A 84 3.78 -9.64 -8.33
CA PRO A 84 4.90 -10.10 -9.14
C PRO A 84 4.47 -11.15 -10.19
N PRO A 85 5.10 -11.19 -11.36
CA PRO A 85 4.88 -12.29 -12.30
C PRO A 85 5.24 -13.65 -11.64
N ASP A 86 4.54 -14.71 -12.04
CA ASP A 86 4.87 -16.09 -11.66
C ASP A 86 6.08 -16.64 -12.41
#